data_AF-A0A562YBU6-F1
#
_entry.id   AF-A0A562YBU6-F1
#
_cell.length_a   1.000
_cell.length_b   1.000
_cell.length_c   1.000
_cell.angle_alpha   90.00
_cell.angle_beta   90.00
_cell.angle_gamma   90.00
#
_symmetry.space_group_name_H-M   'P 1'
#
loop_
_entity.id
_entity.type
_entity.pdbx_description
1 polymer ?
#
loop_
_entity_poly.entity_id
_entity_poly.type
_entity_poly.pdbx_seq_one_letter_code
_entity_poly.pdbx_strand_id
1 'polypeptide(L)'
;MSDEKSLSDDLNEMLGDAKEGAKKAADKASEMAGEAKEKAKEFASEAKESATEFAESAKESLGGENKKVLAGVLAILIGSLGIHKFILGYNKEGIIQLIATFITCGIAGIIPFIEGIVYLTKSDEEFYNTYQVGKRPWF
;
A
#
# COMPACT_ATOMS: atom_id res chain seq x y z
N MET A 1 26.47 30.27 60.67
CA MET A 1 26.73 31.04 59.43
C MET A 1 27.57 30.26 58.42
N SER A 2 28.39 29.27 58.82
CA SER A 2 29.20 28.48 57.88
C SER A 2 28.49 27.27 57.27
N ASP A 3 27.53 26.65 57.98
CA ASP A 3 26.87 25.41 57.54
C ASP A 3 25.77 25.61 56.46
N GLU A 4 25.17 26.80 56.34
CA GLU A 4 24.20 27.10 55.27
C GLU A 4 24.86 27.33 53.91
N LYS A 5 26.14 27.74 53.89
CA LYS A 5 26.86 28.08 52.67
C LYS A 5 27.32 26.83 51.91
N SER A 6 27.78 25.79 52.62
CA SER A 6 28.19 24.52 52.00
C SER A 6 27.02 23.76 51.39
N LEU A 7 25.86 23.72 52.09
CA LEU A 7 24.67 23.05 51.56
C LEU A 7 24.14 23.69 50.28
N SER A 8 24.27 25.01 50.15
CA SER A 8 23.81 25.74 48.97
C SER A 8 24.73 25.52 47.78
N ASP A 9 26.04 25.42 48.03
CA ASP A 9 27.05 25.17 47.00
C ASP A 9 26.96 23.72 46.47
N ASP A 10 26.80 22.72 47.36
CA ASP A 10 26.57 21.31 46.98
C ASP A 10 25.27 21.13 46.16
N LEU A 11 24.21 21.85 46.54
CA LEU A 11 22.93 21.80 45.83
C LEU A 11 23.03 22.37 44.42
N ASN A 12 23.82 23.43 44.24
CA ASN A 12 24.04 24.05 42.93
C ASN A 12 24.91 23.19 42.00
N GLU A 13 25.90 22.50 42.55
CA GLU A 13 26.74 21.55 41.81
C GLU A 13 25.89 20.36 41.30
N MET A 14 25.09 19.76 42.19
CA MET A 14 24.20 18.65 41.82
C MET A 14 23.12 19.07 40.80
N LEU A 15 22.61 20.30 40.88
CA LEU A 15 21.71 20.88 39.88
C LEU A 15 22.40 21.10 38.54
N GLY A 16 23.68 21.50 38.55
CA GLY A 16 24.52 21.64 37.37
C GLY A 16 24.69 20.32 36.63
N ASP A 17 25.09 19.28 37.36
CA ASP A 17 25.30 17.93 36.83
C ASP A 17 24.00 17.31 36.30
N ALA A 18 22.89 17.50 37.02
CA ALA A 18 21.57 17.04 36.58
C ALA A 18 21.14 17.73 35.27
N LYS A 19 21.42 19.04 35.14
CA LYS A 19 21.08 19.82 33.94
C LYS A 19 21.97 19.45 32.75
N GLU A 20 23.25 19.18 32.99
CA GLU A 20 24.16 18.71 31.94
C GLU A 20 23.80 17.30 31.46
N GLY A 21 23.48 16.39 32.38
CA GLY A 21 23.00 15.05 32.06
C GLY A 21 21.71 15.07 31.24
N ALA A 22 20.75 15.92 31.63
CA ALA A 22 19.51 16.11 30.88
C ALA A 22 19.76 16.68 29.47
N LYS A 23 20.69 17.64 29.34
CA LYS A 23 21.04 18.22 28.04
C LYS A 23 21.68 17.19 27.11
N LYS A 24 22.65 16.40 27.59
CA LYS A 24 23.26 15.31 26.80
C LYS A 24 22.26 14.25 26.36
N ALA A 25 21.33 13.87 27.24
CA ALA A 25 20.29 12.91 26.91
C ALA A 25 19.34 13.45 25.83
N ALA A 26 18.95 14.73 25.93
CA ALA A 26 18.11 15.40 24.95
C ALA A 26 18.82 15.55 23.59
N ASP A 27 20.09 15.93 23.58
CA ASP A 27 20.88 16.08 22.35
C ASP A 27 20.99 14.73 21.62
N LYS A 28 21.27 13.64 22.34
CA LYS A 28 21.37 12.29 21.77
C LYS A 28 20.02 11.75 21.30
N ALA A 29 18.93 12.06 22.00
CA ALA A 29 17.59 11.71 21.56
C ALA A 29 17.18 12.47 20.28
N SER A 30 17.58 13.75 20.17
CA SER A 30 17.35 14.57 18.98
C SER A 30 18.12 14.03 17.78
N GLU A 31 19.37 13.62 17.98
CA GLU A 31 20.20 13.00 16.95
C GLU A 31 19.59 11.68 16.45
N MET A 32 19.24 10.76 17.36
CA MET A 32 18.59 9.49 16.99
C MET A 32 17.24 9.69 16.30
N ALA A 33 16.45 10.68 16.72
CA ALA A 33 15.18 11.00 16.08
C ALA A 33 15.39 11.58 14.67
N GLY A 34 16.45 12.37 14.48
CA GLY A 34 16.87 12.89 13.17
C GLY A 34 17.22 11.76 12.21
N GLU A 35 18.08 10.84 12.62
CA GLU A 35 18.50 9.69 11.81
C GLU A 35 17.34 8.76 11.47
N ALA A 36 16.47 8.47 12.45
CA ALA A 36 15.29 7.63 12.21
C ALA A 36 14.33 8.26 11.20
N LYS A 37 14.14 9.59 11.27
CA LYS A 37 13.29 10.32 10.33
C LYS A 37 13.88 10.38 8.92
N GLU A 38 15.20 10.49 8.82
CA GLU A 38 15.89 10.49 7.53
C GLU A 38 15.78 9.12 6.86
N LYS A 39 16.10 8.04 7.57
CA LYS A 39 15.94 6.67 7.05
C LYS A 39 14.51 6.33 6.67
N ALA A 40 13.54 6.76 7.47
CA ALA A 40 12.12 6.58 7.14
C ALA A 40 11.72 7.34 5.86
N LYS A 41 12.27 8.55 5.63
CA LYS A 41 12.03 9.32 4.41
C LYS A 41 12.70 8.70 3.19
N GLU A 42 13.93 8.23 3.33
CA GLU A 42 14.67 7.55 2.26
C GLU A 42 13.92 6.29 1.82
N PHE A 43 13.57 5.42 2.76
CA PHE A 43 12.78 4.22 2.48
C PHE A 43 11.41 4.54 1.85
N ALA A 44 10.72 5.57 2.33
CA ALA A 44 9.45 6.00 1.74
C ALA A 44 9.63 6.56 0.31
N SER A 45 10.74 7.24 0.04
CA SER A 45 11.08 7.75 -1.28
C SER A 45 11.36 6.61 -2.26
N GLU A 46 12.21 5.67 -1.86
CA GLU A 46 12.56 4.48 -2.67
C GLU A 46 11.32 3.61 -2.96
N ALA A 47 10.49 3.36 -1.95
CA ALA A 47 9.26 2.61 -2.12
C ALA A 47 8.29 3.31 -3.08
N LYS A 48 8.22 4.64 -3.01
CA LYS A 48 7.38 5.44 -3.90
C LYS A 48 7.91 5.41 -5.33
N GLU A 49 9.22 5.57 -5.52
CA GLU A 49 9.88 5.52 -6.82
C GLU A 49 9.69 4.17 -7.51
N SER A 50 9.94 3.08 -6.77
CA SER A 50 9.70 1.71 -7.24
C SER A 50 8.24 1.47 -7.63
N ALA A 51 7.29 1.97 -6.84
CA ALA A 51 5.87 1.86 -7.16
C ALA A 51 5.47 2.67 -8.41
N THR A 52 6.07 3.86 -8.61
CA THR A 52 5.82 4.67 -9.81
C THR A 52 6.38 4.01 -11.07
N GLU A 53 7.62 3.49 -11.04
CA GLU A 53 8.20 2.79 -12.19
C GLU A 53 7.40 1.55 -12.58
N PHE A 54 6.95 0.78 -11.57
CA PHE A 54 6.09 -0.38 -11.82
C PHE A 54 4.75 0.04 -12.42
N ALA A 55 4.13 1.11 -11.92
CA ALA A 55 2.87 1.61 -12.43
C ALA A 55 2.98 2.13 -13.87
N GLU A 56 4.08 2.82 -14.22
CA GLU A 56 4.33 3.29 -15.59
C GLU A 56 4.59 2.11 -16.54
N SER A 57 5.44 1.16 -16.15
CA SER A 57 5.72 -0.06 -16.93
C SER A 57 4.45 -0.90 -17.16
N ALA A 58 3.62 -1.03 -16.11
CA ALA A 58 2.33 -1.71 -16.20
C ALA A 58 1.35 -0.94 -17.10
N LYS A 59 1.33 0.40 -17.04
CA LYS A 59 0.49 1.23 -17.90
C LYS A 59 0.91 1.16 -19.37
N GLU A 60 2.20 1.12 -19.67
CA GLU A 60 2.67 0.94 -21.04
C GLU A 60 2.28 -0.44 -21.58
N SER A 61 2.44 -1.48 -20.77
CA SER A 61 2.17 -2.86 -21.17
C SER A 61 0.68 -3.24 -21.19
N LEU A 62 -0.14 -2.62 -20.34
CA LEU A 62 -1.54 -3.01 -20.08
C LEU A 62 -2.56 -1.88 -20.29
N GLY A 63 -2.10 -0.65 -20.55
CA GLY A 63 -2.92 0.56 -20.61
C GLY A 63 -3.47 0.91 -21.99
N GLY A 64 -3.46 -0.02 -22.94
CA GLY A 64 -4.19 0.14 -24.19
C GLY A 64 -5.70 0.36 -23.95
N GLU A 65 -6.39 0.95 -24.92
CA GLU A 65 -7.87 1.12 -24.89
C GLU A 65 -8.60 -0.20 -24.58
N ASN A 66 -7.97 -1.31 -24.93
CA ASN A 66 -8.45 -2.63 -24.59
C ASN A 66 -7.94 -3.12 -23.23
N LYS A 67 -8.84 -3.10 -22.24
CA LYS A 67 -8.59 -3.57 -20.87
C LYS A 67 -8.50 -5.10 -20.74
N LYS A 68 -8.51 -5.87 -21.83
CA LYS A 68 -8.55 -7.34 -21.84
C LYS A 68 -7.41 -7.96 -21.03
N VAL A 69 -6.18 -7.61 -21.37
CA VAL A 69 -4.99 -8.19 -20.73
C VAL A 69 -4.96 -7.82 -19.25
N LEU A 70 -5.23 -6.54 -18.94
CA LEU A 70 -5.31 -6.06 -17.57
C LEU A 70 -6.37 -6.80 -16.75
N ALA A 71 -7.60 -6.89 -17.26
CA ALA A 71 -8.70 -7.56 -16.58
C ALA A 71 -8.44 -9.07 -16.45
N GLY A 72 -7.90 -9.72 -17.48
CA GLY A 72 -7.60 -11.15 -17.47
C GLY A 72 -6.50 -11.54 -16.47
N VAL A 73 -5.39 -10.81 -16.46
CA VAL A 73 -4.27 -11.08 -15.53
C VAL A 73 -4.70 -10.81 -14.08
N LEU A 74 -5.41 -9.70 -13.82
CA LEU A 74 -5.86 -9.38 -12.47
C LEU A 74 -6.92 -10.37 -11.97
N ALA A 75 -7.76 -10.91 -12.86
CA ALA A 75 -8.71 -11.96 -12.51
C ALA A 75 -8.02 -13.26 -12.08
N ILE A 76 -6.87 -13.61 -12.70
CA ILE A 76 -6.10 -14.82 -12.35
C ILE A 76 -5.34 -14.63 -11.04
N LEU A 77 -4.61 -13.53 -10.88
CA LEU A 77 -3.71 -13.35 -9.74
C LEU A 77 -4.43 -12.96 -8.46
N ILE A 78 -5.42 -12.06 -8.57
CA ILE A 78 -6.10 -11.44 -7.42
C ILE A 78 -7.61 -11.32 -7.62
N GLY A 79 -8.20 -12.15 -8.48
CA GLY A 79 -9.60 -12.02 -8.85
C GLY A 79 -10.58 -12.42 -7.75
N SER A 80 -10.15 -13.15 -6.71
CA SER A 80 -10.95 -13.38 -5.50
C SER A 80 -11.36 -12.08 -4.80
N LEU A 81 -10.62 -10.99 -5.00
CA LEU A 81 -10.96 -9.65 -4.53
C LEU A 81 -11.96 -8.91 -5.45
N GLY A 82 -12.22 -9.43 -6.66
CA GLY A 82 -13.12 -8.83 -7.64
C GLY A 82 -12.53 -7.63 -8.41
N ILE A 83 -11.23 -7.35 -8.27
CA ILE A 83 -10.55 -6.16 -8.83
C ILE A 83 -10.73 -6.04 -10.35
N HIS A 84 -10.69 -7.15 -11.08
CA HIS A 84 -10.90 -7.19 -12.53
C HIS A 84 -12.28 -6.67 -12.95
N LYS A 85 -13.32 -6.83 -12.11
CA LYS A 85 -14.67 -6.30 -12.36
C LYS A 85 -14.74 -4.79 -12.17
N PHE A 86 -14.05 -4.25 -11.17
CA PHE A 86 -14.00 -2.79 -10.93
C PHE A 86 -13.35 -2.03 -12.10
N ILE A 87 -12.33 -2.63 -12.74
CA ILE A 87 -11.63 -2.03 -13.89
C ILE A 87 -12.51 -1.91 -15.13
N LEU A 88 -13.44 -2.86 -15.30
CA LEU A 88 -14.45 -2.85 -16.34
C LEU A 88 -15.68 -1.98 -15.98
N GLY A 89 -15.72 -1.44 -14.76
CA GLY A 89 -16.80 -0.59 -14.25
C GLY A 89 -17.98 -1.37 -13.65
N TYR A 90 -17.81 -2.65 -13.37
CA TYR A 90 -18.82 -3.53 -12.73
C TYR A 90 -18.72 -3.45 -11.21
N ASN A 91 -18.90 -2.25 -10.66
CA ASN A 91 -18.69 -2.00 -9.23
C ASN A 91 -19.62 -2.84 -8.34
N LYS A 92 -20.87 -3.08 -8.77
CA LYS A 92 -21.84 -3.87 -8.01
C LYS A 92 -21.42 -5.33 -7.95
N GLU A 93 -20.97 -5.87 -9.07
CA GLU A 93 -20.60 -7.27 -9.23
C GLU A 93 -19.25 -7.57 -8.59
N GLY A 94 -18.31 -6.61 -8.62
CA GLY A 94 -17.09 -6.66 -7.83
C GLY A 94 -17.38 -6.79 -6.32
N ILE A 95 -18.34 -6.02 -5.79
CA ILE A 95 -18.76 -6.14 -4.39
C ILE A 95 -19.44 -7.49 -4.11
N ILE A 96 -20.34 -7.95 -4.99
CA ILE A 96 -20.99 -9.26 -4.84
C ILE A 96 -19.94 -10.36 -4.77
N GLN A 97 -18.93 -10.30 -5.64
CA GLN A 97 -17.85 -11.27 -5.66
C GLN A 97 -16.97 -11.24 -4.41
N LEU A 98 -16.66 -10.05 -3.91
CA LEU A 98 -15.91 -9.90 -2.66
C LEU A 98 -16.68 -10.52 -1.48
N ILE A 99 -17.97 -10.24 -1.38
CA ILE A 99 -18.85 -10.80 -0.34
C ILE A 99 -18.95 -12.33 -0.51
N ALA A 100 -19.15 -12.83 -1.73
CA ALA A 100 -19.23 -14.26 -2.00
C ALA A 100 -17.93 -14.98 -1.62
N THR A 101 -16.77 -14.39 -1.94
CA THR A 101 -15.46 -14.91 -1.55
C THR A 101 -15.31 -14.95 -0.04
N PHE A 102 -15.77 -13.93 0.68
CA PHE A 102 -15.70 -13.92 2.14
C PHE A 102 -16.62 -14.97 2.79
N ILE A 103 -17.86 -15.10 2.31
CA ILE A 103 -18.83 -16.08 2.82
C ILE A 103 -18.39 -17.53 2.53
N THR A 104 -17.76 -17.75 1.38
CA THR A 104 -17.32 -19.08 0.95
C THR A 104 -15.88 -19.41 1.35
N CYS A 105 -15.27 -18.61 2.23
CA CYS A 105 -13.88 -18.76 2.67
C CYS A 105 -12.88 -18.90 1.51
N GLY A 106 -13.08 -18.15 0.42
CA GLY A 106 -12.20 -18.14 -0.75
C GLY A 106 -12.59 -19.10 -1.87
N ILE A 107 -13.54 -20.01 -1.67
CA ILE A 107 -13.95 -20.99 -2.70
C ILE A 107 -14.56 -20.31 -3.93
N ALA A 108 -15.30 -19.22 -3.73
CA ALA A 108 -15.83 -18.42 -4.85
C ALA A 108 -14.73 -17.76 -5.70
N GLY A 109 -13.46 -17.81 -5.29
CA GLY A 109 -12.28 -17.40 -6.07
C GLY A 109 -12.01 -18.24 -7.33
N ILE A 110 -12.70 -19.37 -7.53
CA ILE A 110 -12.61 -20.14 -8.77
C ILE A 110 -13.32 -19.44 -9.94
N ILE A 111 -14.42 -18.74 -9.66
CA ILE A 111 -15.20 -17.98 -10.65
C ILE A 111 -14.33 -16.92 -11.38
N PRO A 112 -13.63 -16.00 -10.68
CA PRO A 112 -12.75 -15.05 -11.33
C PRO A 112 -11.60 -15.71 -12.08
N PHE A 113 -11.07 -16.83 -11.56
CA PHE A 113 -9.97 -17.52 -12.21
C PHE A 113 -10.38 -18.01 -13.60
N ILE A 114 -11.57 -18.60 -13.72
CA ILE A 114 -12.15 -19.01 -15.00
C ILE A 114 -12.44 -17.79 -15.88
N GLU A 115 -13.02 -16.71 -15.32
CA GLU A 115 -13.24 -15.46 -16.08
C GLU A 115 -11.95 -14.87 -16.64
N GLY A 116 -10.85 -14.92 -15.88
CA GLY A 116 -9.55 -14.44 -16.34
C GLY A 116 -9.05 -15.20 -17.56
N ILE A 117 -9.21 -16.53 -17.57
CA ILE A 117 -8.90 -17.36 -18.74
C ILE A 117 -9.83 -17.01 -19.92
N VAL A 118 -11.13 -16.85 -19.67
CA VAL A 118 -12.10 -16.44 -20.72
C VAL A 118 -11.72 -15.08 -21.33
N TYR A 119 -11.30 -14.12 -20.52
CA TYR A 119 -10.89 -12.81 -21.00
C TYR A 119 -9.64 -12.91 -21.88
N LEU A 120 -8.62 -13.66 -21.46
CA LEU A 120 -7.37 -13.81 -22.19
C LEU A 120 -7.51 -14.64 -23.47
N THR A 121 -8.48 -15.57 -23.53
CA THR A 121 -8.72 -16.42 -24.69
C THR A 121 -9.60 -15.76 -25.76
N LYS A 122 -10.26 -14.65 -25.44
CA LYS A 122 -11.05 -13.88 -26.41
C LYS A 122 -10.19 -12.97 -27.30
N SER A 123 -10.67 -12.73 -28.51
CA SER A 123 -10.10 -11.68 -29.36
C SER A 123 -10.34 -10.30 -28.72
N ASP A 124 -9.48 -9.33 -29.05
CA ASP A 124 -9.59 -7.97 -28.50
C ASP A 124 -10.95 -7.33 -28.82
N GLU A 125 -11.42 -7.49 -30.06
CA GLU A 125 -12.72 -6.96 -30.50
C GLU A 125 -13.89 -7.62 -29.78
N GLU A 126 -13.88 -8.96 -29.64
CA GLU A 126 -14.92 -9.69 -28.92
C GLU A 126 -14.97 -9.28 -27.45
N PHE A 127 -13.79 -9.14 -26.81
CA PHE A 127 -13.71 -8.69 -25.43
C PHE A 127 -14.27 -7.27 -25.28
N TYR A 128 -13.86 -6.36 -26.15
CA TYR A 128 -14.30 -4.97 -26.11
C TYR A 128 -15.83 -4.86 -26.27
N ASN A 129 -16.38 -5.52 -27.29
CA ASN A 129 -17.82 -5.50 -27.55
C ASN A 129 -18.62 -6.18 -26.45
N THR A 130 -18.11 -7.26 -25.85
CA THR A 130 -18.84 -8.02 -24.82
C THR A 130 -18.77 -7.37 -23.43
N TYR A 131 -17.58 -6.97 -22.98
CA TYR A 131 -17.35 -6.56 -21.59
C TYR A 131 -17.09 -5.06 -21.41
N GLN A 132 -16.67 -4.34 -22.44
CA GLN A 132 -16.53 -2.89 -22.32
C GLN A 132 -17.81 -2.17 -22.78
N VAL A 133 -18.32 -2.51 -23.96
CA VAL A 133 -19.53 -1.91 -24.55
C VAL A 133 -20.80 -2.61 -24.08
N GLY A 134 -20.88 -3.93 -24.28
CA GLY A 134 -22.04 -4.75 -23.95
C GLY A 134 -22.26 -4.97 -22.45
N LYS A 135 -21.29 -4.55 -21.62
CA LYS A 135 -21.35 -4.57 -20.16
C LYS A 135 -21.82 -5.92 -19.58
N ARG A 136 -21.38 -7.05 -20.16
CA ARG A 136 -21.66 -8.40 -19.61
C ARG A 136 -20.86 -8.61 -18.31
N PRO A 137 -21.51 -8.69 -17.13
CA PRO A 137 -20.78 -8.68 -15.87
C PRO A 137 -20.28 -10.05 -15.42
N TRP A 138 -20.80 -11.17 -15.95
CA TRP A 138 -20.39 -12.54 -15.62
C TRP A 138 -20.19 -13.36 -16.90
N PHE A 139 -19.15 -14.21 -16.92
CA PHE A 139 -18.73 -15.10 -18.02
C PHE A 139 -19.15 -14.64 -19.43
#